data_AF-A0A1N6E180-F1
#
_entry.id   AF-A0A1N6E180-F1
#
_cell.length_a   1.000
_cell.length_b   1.000
_cell.length_c   1.000
_cell.angle_alpha   90.00
_cell.angle_beta   90.00
_cell.angle_gamma   90.00
#
_symmetry.space_group_name_H-M   'P 1'
#
loop_
_entity.id
_entity.type
_entity.pdbx_description
1 polymer ?
#
loop_
_entity_poly.entity_id
_entity_poly.type
_entity_poly.pdbx_seq_one_letter_code
_entity_poly.pdbx_strand_id
1 'polypeptide(L)'
;MKKLFFLLILVFGIIHSKAQTESLIMNNTESYIGTIDDKTKIKVGFYSVFLDKDSPETYKVKGYSDVEGTKSNFSGTIILNIERTKKSPKGNLKIYDFKFSEEGTGKHNGTFSGDMLSLSLGKLAFIGFEGNWENYEQSLKFPVYFDNSNKIYNLKK
;
A
#
# COMPACT_ATOMS: atom_id res chain seq x y z
N MET A 1 -28.75 -22.66 19.64
CA MET A 1 -27.94 -23.15 18.50
C MET A 1 -27.91 -22.18 17.31
N LYS A 2 -29.04 -21.66 16.80
CA LYS A 2 -29.05 -20.72 15.65
C LYS A 2 -28.32 -19.38 15.89
N LYS A 3 -28.38 -18.83 17.10
CA LYS A 3 -27.70 -17.57 17.48
C LYS A 3 -26.16 -17.69 17.51
N LEU A 4 -25.64 -18.87 17.89
CA LEU A 4 -24.20 -19.14 17.89
C LEU A 4 -23.66 -19.28 16.45
N PHE A 5 -24.47 -19.87 15.56
CA PHE A 5 -24.12 -20.04 14.14
C PHE A 5 -24.02 -18.69 13.42
N PHE A 6 -24.94 -17.76 13.71
CA PHE A 6 -24.88 -16.38 13.19
C PHE A 6 -23.65 -15.61 13.69
N LEU A 7 -23.25 -15.80 14.96
CA LEU A 7 -22.04 -15.20 15.50
C LEU A 7 -20.78 -15.73 14.78
N LEU A 8 -20.75 -17.04 14.49
CA LEU A 8 -19.63 -17.65 13.76
C LEU A 8 -19.47 -17.09 12.34
N ILE A 9 -20.57 -16.91 11.61
CA ILE A 9 -20.56 -16.36 10.24
C ILE A 9 -20.03 -14.92 10.23
N LEU A 10 -20.42 -14.10 11.21
CA LEU A 10 -20.00 -12.70 11.31
C LEU A 10 -18.51 -12.56 11.63
N VAL A 11 -17.98 -13.39 12.53
CA VAL A 11 -16.55 -13.35 12.90
C VAL A 11 -15.66 -13.85 11.75
N PHE A 12 -16.07 -14.90 11.02
CA PHE A 12 -15.33 -15.40 9.86
C PHE A 12 -15.28 -14.39 8.70
N GLY A 13 -16.38 -13.67 8.44
CA GLY A 13 -16.42 -12.66 7.37
C GLY A 13 -15.44 -11.50 7.60
N ILE A 14 -15.30 -11.04 8.86
CA ILE A 14 -14.39 -9.94 9.20
C ILE A 14 -12.93 -10.36 9.03
N ILE A 15 -12.56 -11.57 9.49
CA ILE A 15 -11.19 -12.09 9.38
C ILE A 15 -10.78 -12.26 7.91
N HIS A 16 -11.67 -12.77 7.06
CA HIS A 16 -11.37 -13.00 5.64
C HIS A 16 -11.09 -11.70 4.88
N SER A 17 -11.86 -10.63 5.16
CA SER A 17 -11.66 -9.33 4.51
C SER A 17 -10.34 -8.63 4.90
N LYS A 18 -9.85 -8.86 6.13
CA LYS A 18 -8.61 -8.30 6.64
C LYS A 18 -7.39 -9.00 6.04
N ALA A 19 -7.35 -10.33 6.09
CA ALA A 19 -6.30 -11.13 5.46
C ALA A 19 -6.21 -10.88 3.94
N GLN A 20 -7.35 -10.66 3.30
CA GLN A 20 -7.40 -10.28 1.89
C GLN A 20 -6.67 -8.95 1.63
N THR A 21 -6.87 -7.93 2.48
CA THR A 21 -6.23 -6.60 2.29
C THR A 21 -4.72 -6.67 2.46
N GLU A 22 -4.21 -7.43 3.44
CA GLU A 22 -2.76 -7.66 3.64
C GLU A 22 -2.12 -8.27 2.39
N SER A 23 -2.73 -9.34 1.85
CA SER A 23 -2.25 -10.00 0.63
C SER A 23 -2.27 -9.09 -0.60
N LEU A 24 -3.27 -8.20 -0.69
CA LEU A 24 -3.38 -7.22 -1.77
C LEU A 24 -2.26 -6.19 -1.70
N ILE A 25 -1.99 -5.63 -0.52
CA ILE A 25 -0.88 -4.68 -0.33
C ILE A 25 0.46 -5.37 -0.63
N MET A 26 0.65 -6.62 -0.20
CA MET A 26 1.84 -7.41 -0.53
C MET A 26 1.96 -7.74 -2.02
N ASN A 27 0.91 -7.53 -2.82
CA ASN A 27 0.91 -7.68 -4.26
C ASN A 27 1.44 -9.04 -4.73
N ASN A 28 1.10 -10.11 -4.01
CA ASN A 28 1.61 -11.46 -4.21
C ASN A 28 3.15 -11.50 -4.30
N THR A 29 3.84 -10.74 -3.44
CA THR A 29 5.31 -10.63 -3.35
C THR A 29 6.01 -9.95 -4.53
N GLU A 30 5.27 -9.52 -5.56
CA GLU A 30 5.86 -8.76 -6.66
C GLU A 30 5.91 -7.27 -6.33
N SER A 31 6.89 -6.56 -6.90
CA SER A 31 6.99 -5.12 -6.74
C SER A 31 5.90 -4.37 -7.51
N TYR A 32 5.45 -3.27 -6.91
CA TYR A 32 4.82 -2.16 -7.63
C TYR A 32 5.88 -1.48 -8.50
N ILE A 33 5.45 -0.93 -9.62
CA ILE A 33 6.34 -0.28 -10.59
C ILE A 33 5.81 1.11 -10.86
N GLY A 34 6.70 2.09 -10.97
CA GLY A 34 6.35 3.42 -11.43
C GLY A 34 7.56 4.34 -11.51
N THR A 35 7.39 5.58 -11.07
CA THR A 35 8.39 6.65 -11.18
C THR A 35 8.57 7.42 -9.87
N ILE A 36 9.79 7.87 -9.63
CA ILE A 36 10.16 8.98 -8.75
C ILE A 36 10.63 10.12 -9.66
N ASP A 37 10.38 11.38 -9.33
CA ASP A 37 10.74 12.58 -10.13
C ASP A 37 10.11 12.70 -11.53
N ASP A 38 9.03 11.95 -11.78
CA ASP A 38 8.33 11.81 -13.07
C ASP A 38 9.13 11.14 -14.21
N LYS A 39 10.39 10.76 -13.98
CA LYS A 39 11.25 10.17 -15.02
C LYS A 39 11.93 8.89 -14.55
N THR A 40 12.47 8.92 -13.35
CA THR A 40 13.33 7.85 -12.83
C THR A 40 12.47 6.67 -12.39
N LYS A 41 12.80 5.47 -12.89
CA LYS A 41 12.01 4.26 -12.55
C LYS A 41 12.24 3.86 -11.11
N ILE A 42 11.15 3.52 -10.42
CA ILE A 42 11.17 2.95 -9.08
C ILE A 42 10.42 1.61 -9.04
N LYS A 43 10.94 0.67 -8.26
CA LYS A 43 10.19 -0.52 -7.82
C LYS A 43 10.00 -0.46 -6.32
N VAL A 44 8.80 -0.79 -5.85
CA VAL A 44 8.47 -0.83 -4.42
C VAL A 44 7.93 -2.21 -4.09
N GLY A 45 8.63 -2.96 -3.25
CA GLY A 45 8.22 -4.29 -2.81
C GLY A 45 7.85 -4.31 -1.33
N PHE A 46 6.84 -5.10 -0.96
CA PHE A 46 6.48 -5.33 0.45
C PHE A 46 6.69 -6.81 0.77
N TYR A 47 7.50 -7.09 1.80
CA TYR A 47 7.74 -8.45 2.29
C TYR A 47 7.03 -8.73 3.62
N SER A 48 6.52 -7.69 4.30
CA SER A 48 5.68 -7.84 5.48
C SER A 48 4.58 -6.78 5.49
N VAL A 49 3.34 -7.23 5.68
CA VAL A 49 2.16 -6.38 5.90
C VAL A 49 1.33 -7.07 6.96
N PHE A 50 1.00 -6.36 8.04
CA PHE A 50 0.12 -6.90 9.08
C PHE A 50 -0.73 -5.79 9.68
N LEU A 51 -1.98 -6.13 10.00
CA LEU A 51 -2.87 -5.22 10.69
C LEU A 51 -2.39 -4.95 12.11
N ASP A 52 -2.44 -3.69 12.54
CA ASP A 52 -2.12 -3.30 13.90
C ASP A 52 -3.19 -3.82 14.88
N LYS A 53 -2.74 -4.34 16.01
CA LYS A 53 -3.63 -4.92 17.04
C LYS A 53 -4.43 -3.83 17.76
N ASP A 54 -3.83 -2.66 17.88
CA ASP A 54 -4.39 -1.53 18.63
C ASP A 54 -5.13 -0.54 17.71
N SER A 55 -4.99 -0.67 16.38
CA SER A 55 -5.64 0.19 15.39
C SER A 55 -6.13 -0.64 14.18
N PRO A 56 -7.43 -1.00 14.13
CA PRO A 56 -7.98 -1.87 13.08
C PRO A 56 -8.03 -1.25 11.68
N GLU A 57 -7.66 0.02 11.55
CA GLU A 57 -7.51 0.75 10.28
C GLU A 57 -6.06 0.85 9.81
N THR A 58 -5.08 0.50 10.66
CA THR A 58 -3.66 0.70 10.40
C THR A 58 -2.98 -0.61 10.03
N TYR A 59 -2.31 -0.62 8.89
CA TYR A 59 -1.40 -1.69 8.49
C TYR A 59 0.03 -1.23 8.75
N LYS A 60 0.80 -2.05 9.46
CA LYS A 60 2.24 -1.91 9.60
C LYS A 60 2.91 -2.67 8.47
N VAL A 61 3.87 -2.03 7.82
CA VAL A 61 4.52 -2.58 6.63
C VAL A 61 6.04 -2.55 6.73
N LYS A 62 6.68 -3.52 6.08
CA LYS A 62 8.11 -3.50 5.78
C LYS A 62 8.32 -3.89 4.32
N GLY A 63 9.28 -3.23 3.70
CA GLY A 63 9.51 -3.37 2.27
C GLY A 63 10.85 -2.81 1.84
N TYR A 64 10.98 -2.64 0.53
CA TYR A 64 12.12 -1.98 -0.08
C TYR A 64 11.69 -1.09 -1.24
N SER A 65 12.41 0.00 -1.44
CA SER A 65 12.45 0.79 -2.66
C SER A 65 13.68 0.36 -3.48
N ASP A 66 13.59 0.43 -4.81
CA ASP A 66 14.68 0.18 -5.74
C ASP A 66 14.61 1.24 -6.84
N VAL A 67 15.53 2.19 -6.80
CA VAL A 67 15.66 3.28 -7.77
C VAL A 67 16.89 2.99 -8.62
N GLU A 68 16.67 2.60 -9.87
CA GLU A 68 17.72 2.24 -10.84
C GLU A 68 18.77 1.23 -10.33
N GLY A 69 18.37 0.28 -9.48
CA GLY A 69 19.25 -0.73 -8.89
C GLY A 69 19.77 -0.39 -7.49
N THR A 70 19.55 0.85 -7.02
CA THR A 70 19.88 1.26 -5.65
C THR A 70 18.72 0.91 -4.73
N LYS A 71 18.93 -0.11 -3.89
CA LYS A 71 17.91 -0.61 -2.96
C LYS A 71 18.03 0.01 -1.58
N SER A 72 16.89 0.39 -1.01
CA SER A 72 16.78 0.80 0.38
C SER A 72 15.60 0.10 1.04
N ASN A 73 15.80 -0.48 2.22
CA ASN A 73 14.71 -1.04 3.01
C ASN A 73 13.89 0.09 3.62
N PHE A 74 12.62 -0.14 3.90
CA PHE A 74 11.79 0.79 4.66
C PHE A 74 10.87 0.07 5.64
N SER A 75 10.38 0.84 6.61
CA SER A 75 9.25 0.47 7.46
C SER A 75 8.24 1.61 7.52
N GLY A 76 6.98 1.30 7.78
CA GLY A 76 5.97 2.36 7.83
C GLY A 76 4.56 1.88 8.07
N THR A 77 3.62 2.75 7.74
CA THR A 77 2.19 2.52 7.93
C THR A 77 1.36 2.85 6.70
N ILE A 78 0.22 2.16 6.59
CA ILE A 78 -0.85 2.46 5.64
C ILE A 78 -2.14 2.50 6.46
N ILE A 79 -2.84 3.63 6.48
CA ILE A 79 -3.96 3.90 7.39
C ILE A 79 -5.21 4.16 6.55
N LEU A 80 -6.28 3.40 6.79
CA LEU A 80 -7.55 3.60 6.07
C LEU A 80 -8.17 4.95 6.44
N ASN A 81 -8.36 5.81 5.45
CA ASN A 81 -9.06 7.07 5.62
C ASN A 81 -10.57 6.86 5.43
N ILE A 82 -11.27 6.58 6.53
CA ILE A 82 -12.70 6.24 6.53
C ILE A 82 -13.54 7.38 5.96
N GLU A 83 -13.24 8.63 6.30
CA GLU A 83 -14.02 9.79 5.86
C GLU A 83 -13.91 10.01 4.35
N ARG A 84 -12.69 9.98 3.81
CA ARG A 84 -12.46 10.13 2.36
C ARG A 84 -13.06 8.96 1.60
N THR A 85 -12.95 7.75 2.14
CA THR A 85 -13.54 6.54 1.55
C THR A 85 -15.07 6.65 1.48
N LYS A 86 -15.74 7.11 2.54
CA LYS A 86 -17.21 7.30 2.56
C LYS A 86 -17.68 8.37 1.58
N LYS A 87 -16.88 9.41 1.36
CA LYS A 87 -17.17 10.51 0.42
C LYS A 87 -16.85 10.17 -1.03
N SER A 88 -16.16 9.05 -1.28
CA SER A 88 -15.83 8.61 -2.64
C SER A 88 -17.11 8.30 -3.43
N PRO A 89 -17.27 8.85 -4.65
CA PRO A 89 -18.41 8.53 -5.51
C PRO A 89 -18.38 7.07 -6.00
N LYS A 90 -17.23 6.40 -5.90
CA LYS A 90 -17.04 4.99 -6.25
C LYS A 90 -17.04 4.15 -4.98
N GLY A 91 -18.14 3.43 -4.72
CA GLY A 91 -18.32 2.63 -3.50
C GLY A 91 -17.32 1.47 -3.32
N ASN A 92 -16.57 1.11 -4.36
CA ASN A 92 -15.52 0.08 -4.35
C ASN A 92 -14.09 0.66 -4.26
N LEU A 93 -13.95 1.98 -4.12
CA LEU A 93 -12.68 2.66 -3.91
C LEU A 93 -12.45 2.86 -2.42
N LYS A 94 -11.33 2.33 -1.91
CA LYS A 94 -10.81 2.63 -0.58
C LYS A 94 -9.62 3.55 -0.68
N ILE A 95 -9.55 4.54 0.19
CA ILE A 95 -8.49 5.55 0.24
C ILE A 95 -7.74 5.39 1.56
N TYR A 96 -6.42 5.34 1.49
CA TYR A 96 -5.54 5.19 2.63
C TYR A 96 -4.47 6.27 2.59
N ASP A 97 -4.02 6.70 3.76
CA ASP A 97 -2.86 7.55 3.92
C ASP A 97 -1.65 6.63 4.19
N PHE A 98 -0.55 6.78 3.46
CA PHE A 98 0.66 5.98 3.67
C PHE A 98 1.85 6.84 4.09
N LYS A 99 2.75 6.23 4.88
CA LYS A 99 4.04 6.82 5.25
C LYS A 99 5.08 5.72 5.43
N PHE A 100 6.14 5.73 4.63
CA PHE A 100 7.25 4.78 4.70
C PHE A 100 8.55 5.52 4.93
N SER A 101 9.36 5.09 5.90
CA SER A 101 10.66 5.68 6.19
C SER A 101 11.75 4.66 5.87
N GLU A 102 12.65 5.05 4.99
CA GLU A 102 13.79 4.24 4.56
C GLU A 102 14.83 4.07 5.67
N GLU A 103 15.46 2.91 5.76
CA GLU A 103 16.57 2.68 6.69
C GLU A 103 17.79 3.53 6.27
N GLY A 104 18.42 4.17 7.24
CA GLY A 104 19.57 5.06 7.03
C GLY A 104 19.29 6.50 7.44
N THR A 105 20.32 7.34 7.33
CA THR A 105 20.27 8.76 7.74
C THR A 105 20.97 9.68 6.71
N GLY A 106 21.29 9.16 5.53
CA GLY A 106 22.02 9.89 4.50
C GLY A 106 21.10 10.75 3.61
N LYS A 107 21.73 11.57 2.77
CA LYS A 107 21.06 12.44 1.78
C LYS A 107 20.18 11.70 0.77
N HIS A 108 20.42 10.40 0.61
CA HIS A 108 19.72 9.51 -0.32
C HIS A 108 18.73 8.58 0.38
N ASN A 109 18.45 8.81 1.66
CA ASN A 109 17.38 8.14 2.39
C ASN A 109 16.30 9.17 2.76
N GLY A 110 15.06 8.72 2.71
CA GLY A 110 13.94 9.61 2.96
C GLY A 110 12.67 8.91 3.39
N THR A 111 11.60 9.71 3.37
CA THR A 111 10.25 9.27 3.69
C THR A 111 9.38 9.39 2.46
N PHE A 112 8.74 8.29 2.09
CA PHE A 112 7.60 8.30 1.18
C PHE A 112 6.34 8.64 1.96
N SER A 113 5.49 9.52 1.44
CA SER A 113 4.18 9.82 2.02
C SER A 113 3.17 10.26 0.97
N GLY A 114 1.89 9.91 1.19
CA GLY A 114 0.82 10.27 0.27
C GLY A 114 -0.39 9.36 0.41
N ASP A 115 -1.08 9.13 -0.71
CA ASP A 115 -2.30 8.36 -0.81
C ASP A 115 -2.07 6.99 -1.45
N MET A 116 -2.67 5.95 -0.86
CA MET A 116 -2.86 4.67 -1.51
C MET A 116 -4.34 4.51 -1.87
N LEU A 117 -4.60 4.25 -3.14
CA LEU A 117 -5.92 3.97 -3.69
C LEU A 117 -6.03 2.47 -3.96
N SER A 118 -7.08 1.86 -3.41
CA SER A 118 -7.42 0.46 -3.66
C SER A 118 -8.78 0.38 -4.34
N LEU A 119 -8.79 -0.01 -5.61
CA LEU A 119 -10.01 -0.23 -6.38
C LEU A 119 -10.26 -1.74 -6.57
N SER A 120 -11.35 -2.24 -6.01
CA SER A 120 -11.75 -3.64 -6.16
C SER A 120 -12.68 -3.82 -7.36
N LEU A 121 -12.28 -4.64 -8.34
CA LEU A 121 -13.06 -5.04 -9.52
C LEU A 121 -13.27 -6.56 -9.50
N GLY A 122 -14.11 -7.03 -8.57
CA GLY A 122 -14.38 -8.46 -8.37
C GLY A 122 -13.15 -9.18 -7.80
N LYS A 123 -12.62 -10.15 -8.55
CA LYS A 123 -11.41 -10.90 -8.15
C LYS A 123 -10.11 -10.11 -8.36
N LEU A 124 -10.17 -9.00 -9.09
CA LEU A 124 -9.01 -8.14 -9.36
C LEU A 124 -9.04 -6.95 -8.41
N ALA A 125 -7.87 -6.53 -7.95
CA ALA A 125 -7.70 -5.31 -7.18
C ALA A 125 -6.55 -4.49 -7.73
N PHE A 126 -6.83 -3.20 -7.95
CA PHE A 126 -5.86 -2.23 -8.43
C PHE A 126 -5.33 -1.45 -7.23
N ILE A 127 -4.03 -1.67 -7.02
CA ILE A 127 -3.04 -1.02 -6.19
C ILE A 127 -2.45 0.28 -6.74
N GLY A 128 -2.82 1.48 -6.31
CA GLY A 128 -2.11 2.71 -6.72
C GLY A 128 -1.57 3.49 -5.54
N PHE A 129 -0.33 3.98 -5.62
CA PHE A 129 0.27 4.89 -4.66
C PHE A 129 0.68 6.18 -5.37
N GLU A 130 0.33 7.32 -4.79
CA GLU A 130 0.68 8.64 -5.29
C GLU A 130 1.07 9.55 -4.12
N GLY A 131 2.18 10.27 -4.24
CA GLY A 131 2.67 11.08 -3.13
C GLY A 131 4.02 11.71 -3.41
N ASN A 132 4.82 11.85 -2.35
CA ASN A 132 6.18 12.37 -2.43
C ASN A 132 7.16 11.49 -1.67
N TRP A 133 8.39 11.44 -2.17
CA TRP A 133 9.57 11.09 -1.39
C TRP A 133 10.28 12.37 -0.97
N GLU A 134 10.72 12.44 0.28
CA GLU A 134 11.44 13.59 0.82
C GLU A 134 12.61 13.09 1.67
N ASN A 135 13.83 13.58 1.40
CA ASN A 135 15.00 13.14 2.15
C ASN A 135 14.94 13.61 3.60
N TYR A 136 15.70 12.98 4.50
CA TYR A 136 15.65 13.32 5.92
C TYR A 136 16.12 14.74 6.25
N GLU A 137 17.00 15.30 5.44
CA GLU A 137 17.46 16.69 5.55
C GLU A 137 16.44 17.71 5.00
N GLN A 138 15.33 17.27 4.39
CA GLN A 138 14.29 18.11 3.78
C GLN A 138 14.82 19.06 2.69
N SER A 139 15.93 18.69 2.06
CA SER A 139 16.58 19.43 0.98
C SER A 139 16.19 18.91 -0.41
N LEU A 140 15.66 17.68 -0.48
CA LEU A 140 15.21 17.04 -1.72
C LEU A 140 13.80 16.51 -1.53
N LYS A 141 12.93 16.80 -2.51
CA LYS A 141 11.56 16.32 -2.56
C LYS A 141 11.18 16.00 -3.98
N PHE A 142 10.67 14.78 -4.20
CA PHE A 142 10.29 14.29 -5.51
C PHE A 142 8.88 13.70 -5.48
N PRO A 143 8.06 13.97 -6.51
CA PRO A 143 6.81 13.24 -6.67
C PRO A 143 7.10 11.76 -6.89
N VAL A 144 6.23 10.90 -6.36
CA VAL A 144 6.28 9.45 -6.56
C VAL A 144 4.93 8.92 -7.01
N TYR A 145 4.97 7.98 -7.94
CA TYR A 145 3.82 7.21 -8.36
C TYR A 145 4.25 5.76 -8.59
N PHE A 146 3.50 4.79 -8.08
CA PHE A 146 3.72 3.39 -8.38
C PHE A 146 2.44 2.58 -8.23
N ASP A 147 2.25 1.59 -9.11
CA ASP A 147 1.05 0.79 -9.14
C ASP A 147 1.32 -0.68 -9.48
N ASN A 148 0.25 -1.49 -9.48
CA ASN A 148 0.28 -2.87 -9.94
C ASN A 148 -0.47 -3.10 -11.27
N SER A 149 -0.78 -2.03 -12.03
CA SER A 149 -1.60 -2.12 -13.23
C SER A 149 -0.89 -2.83 -14.39
N ASN A 150 0.44 -2.77 -14.43
CA ASN A 150 1.26 -3.49 -15.41
C ASN A 150 1.00 -5.01 -15.42
N LYS A 151 0.54 -5.60 -14.31
CA LYS A 151 0.18 -7.02 -14.25
C LYS A 151 -1.05 -7.37 -15.07
N ILE A 152 -1.97 -6.42 -15.24
CA ILE A 152 -3.25 -6.65 -15.91
C ILE A 152 -3.07 -6.71 -17.43
N TYR A 153 -2.06 -6.00 -17.94
CA TYR A 153 -1.64 -6.15 -19.33
C TYR A 153 -1.02 -7.53 -19.61
N ASN A 154 -0.32 -8.13 -18.64
CA ASN A 154 0.34 -9.42 -18.81
C ASN A 154 -0.61 -10.63 -18.66
N LEU A 155 -1.77 -10.46 -18.00
CA LEU A 155 -2.82 -11.51 -17.92
C LEU A 155 -3.63 -11.67 -19.21
N LYS A 156 -3.46 -10.78 -20.20
CA LYS A 156 -4.14 -10.82 -21.51
C LYS A 156 -3.29 -11.42 -22.63
N LYS A 157 -2.06 -11.87 -22.34
CA LYS A 157 -1.20 -12.62 -23.26
C LYS A 157 -1.24 -14.10 -22.92
#